data_AF-R6V8L5-F1
#
_entry.id   AF-R6V8L5-F1
#
_cell.length_a   1.000
_cell.length_b   1.000
_cell.length_c   1.000
_cell.angle_alpha   90.00
_cell.angle_beta   90.00
_cell.angle_gamma   90.00
#
_symmetry.space_group_name_H-M   'P 1'
#
loop_
_entity.id
_entity.type
_entity.pdbx_description
1 polymer ?
#
loop_
_entity_poly.entity_id
_entity_poly.type
_entity_poly.pdbx_seq_one_letter_code
_entity_poly.pdbx_strand_id
1 'polypeptide(L)'
;MKKNCVVCGDKASILTRIKLNDGFLCNDCAKKCSEHLDDYDEITAEEIKKHLKYRDKNKHSAMLKNFSPTMELGEYEKLKIDEPHGYWLLETEKRFHNDNPDIFMLSQITDAEFVRKKECLNNFDSEESSQKITAKFTRKKNRRPIYGFWFYVVIKVNHPCFTEINMRINKYIINEKNQIEYLAAVRTAQDIVDVITELSEKANEKEKK
;
A
#
# COMPACT_ATOMS: atom_id res chain seq x y z
N MET A 1 -21.69 8.34 -24.28
CA MET A 1 -20.61 8.21 -23.26
C MET A 1 -20.88 9.18 -22.12
N LYS A 2 -21.08 8.67 -20.89
CA LYS A 2 -21.22 9.54 -19.70
C LYS A 2 -19.93 10.36 -19.55
N LYS A 3 -20.02 11.67 -19.76
CA LYS A 3 -18.89 12.62 -19.65
C LYS A 3 -18.65 13.07 -18.21
N ASN A 4 -19.50 12.64 -17.29
CA ASN A 4 -19.58 13.17 -15.94
C ASN A 4 -19.16 12.10 -14.93
N CYS A 5 -18.58 12.56 -13.83
CA CYS A 5 -18.21 11.78 -12.67
C CYS A 5 -19.46 11.14 -12.07
N VAL A 6 -19.45 9.82 -11.87
CA VAL A 6 -20.59 9.10 -11.26
C VAL A 6 -20.71 9.33 -9.74
N VAL A 7 -19.70 9.96 -9.14
CA VAL A 7 -19.66 10.31 -7.71
C VAL A 7 -20.17 11.72 -7.45
N CYS A 8 -19.58 12.74 -8.10
CA CYS A 8 -19.93 14.15 -7.86
C CYS A 8 -20.80 14.80 -8.94
N GLY A 9 -20.96 14.17 -10.12
CA GLY A 9 -21.74 14.73 -11.23
C GLY A 9 -20.98 15.72 -12.12
N ASP A 10 -19.80 16.20 -11.71
CA ASP A 10 -18.98 17.13 -12.49
C ASP A 10 -18.41 16.50 -13.75
N LYS A 11 -18.01 17.34 -14.72
CA LYS A 11 -17.37 16.89 -15.95
C LYS A 11 -16.03 16.20 -15.65
N ALA A 12 -15.91 14.93 -16.03
CA ALA A 12 -14.67 14.17 -15.90
C ALA A 12 -13.82 14.36 -17.16
N SER A 13 -12.62 14.93 -17.02
CA SER A 13 -11.68 15.09 -18.13
C SER A 13 -11.33 13.74 -18.74
N ILE A 14 -11.29 13.65 -20.07
CA ILE A 14 -11.00 12.39 -20.79
C ILE A 14 -9.60 11.86 -20.45
N LEU A 15 -8.66 12.77 -20.19
CA LEU A 15 -7.25 12.44 -19.95
C LEU A 15 -6.94 12.01 -18.51
N THR A 16 -7.78 12.40 -17.54
CA THR A 16 -7.50 12.19 -16.11
C THR A 16 -8.60 11.46 -15.36
N ARG A 17 -9.69 11.10 -16.05
CA ARG A 17 -10.74 10.28 -15.44
C ARG A 17 -10.24 8.85 -15.23
N ILE A 18 -10.65 8.29 -14.11
CA ILE A 18 -10.41 6.88 -13.79
C ILE A 18 -11.67 6.10 -14.18
N LYS A 19 -11.49 4.94 -14.82
CA LYS A 19 -12.59 4.04 -15.15
C LYS A 19 -13.02 3.31 -13.88
N LEU A 20 -14.33 3.24 -13.65
CA LEU A 20 -14.98 2.40 -12.65
C LEU A 20 -15.77 1.29 -13.34
N ASN A 21 -16.22 0.29 -12.58
CA ASN A 21 -17.05 -0.80 -13.08
C ASN A 21 -18.34 -0.28 -13.74
N ASP A 22 -18.98 0.74 -13.14
CA ASP A 22 -20.25 1.32 -13.59
C ASP A 22 -20.15 2.79 -14.07
N GLY A 23 -18.93 3.29 -14.33
CA GLY A 23 -18.76 4.66 -14.84
C GLY A 23 -17.36 5.24 -14.83
N PHE A 24 -17.25 6.54 -14.56
CA PHE A 24 -15.99 7.27 -14.51
C PHE A 24 -15.90 8.12 -13.23
N LEU A 25 -14.72 8.13 -12.62
CA LEU A 25 -14.36 8.97 -11.49
C LEU A 25 -13.52 10.17 -11.97
N CYS A 26 -13.83 11.38 -11.52
CA CYS A 26 -12.97 12.54 -11.80
C CYS A 26 -11.72 12.54 -10.91
N ASN A 27 -10.66 13.20 -11.37
CA ASN A 27 -9.39 13.31 -10.65
C ASN A 27 -9.53 13.90 -9.23
N ASP A 28 -10.45 14.84 -9.02
CA ASP A 28 -10.65 15.46 -7.71
C ASP A 28 -11.31 14.53 -6.70
N CYS A 29 -12.19 13.62 -7.15
CA CYS A 29 -12.71 12.56 -6.30
C CYS A 29 -11.63 11.50 -6.05
N ALA A 30 -10.85 11.14 -7.07
CA ALA A 30 -9.75 10.18 -6.94
C ALA A 30 -8.71 10.62 -5.90
N LYS A 31 -8.33 11.91 -5.89
CA LYS A 31 -7.39 12.48 -4.89
C LYS A 31 -7.87 12.38 -3.44
N LYS A 32 -9.17 12.22 -3.21
CA LYS A 32 -9.75 12.07 -1.87
C LYS A 32 -9.75 10.62 -1.39
N CYS A 33 -9.64 9.65 -2.31
CA CYS A 33 -9.52 8.25 -1.98
C CYS A 33 -8.19 7.96 -1.25
N SER A 34 -8.19 6.92 -0.42
CA SER A 34 -6.97 6.29 0.10
C SER A 34 -6.04 5.83 -1.03
N GLU A 35 -4.76 5.74 -0.71
CA GLU A 35 -3.74 5.18 -1.61
C GLU A 35 -3.69 3.66 -1.59
N HIS A 36 -4.29 3.04 -0.56
CA HIS A 36 -4.49 1.60 -0.46
C HIS A 36 -5.69 1.15 -1.28
N LEU A 37 -6.45 2.09 -1.87
CA LEU A 37 -7.48 1.76 -2.84
C LEU A 37 -6.85 1.61 -4.22
N ASP A 38 -6.88 0.39 -4.76
CA ASP A 38 -6.45 0.00 -6.08
C ASP A 38 -7.61 -0.56 -6.91
N ASP A 39 -7.31 -1.17 -8.08
CA ASP A 39 -8.25 -1.88 -8.95
C ASP A 39 -9.59 -1.15 -9.21
N TYR A 40 -9.48 0.16 -9.44
CA TYR A 40 -10.62 1.07 -9.61
C TYR A 40 -11.61 0.60 -10.68
N ASP A 41 -11.16 -0.10 -11.72
CA ASP A 41 -12.02 -0.59 -12.80
C ASP A 41 -12.95 -1.74 -12.38
N GLU A 42 -12.71 -2.35 -11.23
CA GLU A 42 -13.58 -3.36 -10.59
C GLU A 42 -14.53 -2.74 -9.55
N ILE A 43 -14.21 -1.54 -9.06
CA ILE A 43 -14.98 -0.83 -8.03
C ILE A 43 -16.18 -0.09 -8.62
N THR A 44 -17.31 -0.12 -7.92
CA THR A 44 -18.54 0.61 -8.26
C THR A 44 -18.55 2.05 -7.71
N ALA A 45 -19.37 2.91 -8.31
CA ALA A 45 -19.59 4.27 -7.84
C ALA A 45 -20.10 4.32 -6.38
N GLU A 46 -20.88 3.31 -5.95
CA GLU A 46 -21.39 3.22 -4.59
C GLU A 46 -20.29 2.92 -3.58
N GLU A 47 -19.38 2.00 -3.91
CA GLU A 47 -18.21 1.66 -3.08
C GLU A 47 -17.27 2.87 -2.95
N ILE A 48 -17.04 3.62 -4.03
CA ILE A 48 -16.28 4.88 -3.93
C ILE A 48 -16.97 5.88 -2.99
N LYS A 49 -18.31 6.01 -3.05
CA LYS A 49 -19.04 6.90 -2.11
C LYS A 49 -18.91 6.44 -0.66
N LYS A 50 -18.99 5.12 -0.41
CA LYS A 50 -18.77 4.53 0.92
C LYS A 50 -17.34 4.81 1.41
N HIS A 51 -16.36 4.64 0.54
CA HIS A 51 -14.96 4.93 0.83
C HIS A 51 -14.72 6.40 1.16
N LEU A 52 -15.24 7.33 0.35
CA LEU A 52 -15.10 8.77 0.63
C LEU A 52 -15.74 9.17 1.95
N LYS A 53 -16.87 8.54 2.33
CA LYS A 53 -17.50 8.73 3.64
C LYS A 53 -16.62 8.17 4.77
N TYR A 54 -15.97 7.03 4.57
CA TYR A 54 -14.97 6.51 5.51
C TYR A 54 -13.82 7.51 5.66
N ARG A 55 -13.24 8.01 4.56
CA ARG A 55 -12.12 8.96 4.56
C ARG A 55 -12.44 10.23 5.33
N ASP A 56 -13.65 10.77 5.20
CA ASP A 56 -14.10 11.94 5.96
C ASP A 56 -14.21 11.67 7.47
N LYS A 57 -14.72 10.49 7.84
CA LYS A 57 -14.75 10.06 9.26
C LYS A 57 -13.34 9.83 9.81
N ASN A 58 -12.47 9.17 9.04
CA ASN A 58 -11.09 8.88 9.41
C ASN A 58 -10.33 10.16 9.77
N LYS A 59 -10.47 11.20 8.92
CA LYS A 59 -9.84 12.52 9.10
C LYS A 59 -10.14 13.16 10.46
N HIS A 60 -11.33 12.93 10.99
CA HIS A 60 -11.79 13.52 12.25
C HIS A 60 -11.81 12.53 13.41
N SER A 61 -11.33 11.30 13.19
CA SER A 61 -11.41 10.21 14.16
C SER A 61 -10.56 10.49 15.40
N ALA A 62 -11.03 10.00 16.56
CA ALA A 62 -10.24 10.02 17.78
C ALA A 62 -8.97 9.15 17.65
N MET A 63 -9.05 8.04 16.89
CA MET A 63 -7.90 7.19 16.58
C MET A 63 -6.75 8.00 15.98
N LEU A 64 -7.04 8.76 14.90
CA LEU A 64 -6.01 9.55 14.24
C LEU A 64 -5.46 10.67 15.13
N LYS A 65 -6.32 11.32 15.94
CA LYS A 65 -5.91 12.40 16.85
C LYS A 65 -5.04 11.92 18.01
N ASN A 66 -5.32 10.73 18.54
CA ASN A 66 -4.62 10.17 19.70
C ASN A 66 -3.44 9.27 19.31
N PHE A 67 -3.23 9.05 18.02
CA PHE A 67 -2.17 8.18 17.52
C PHE A 67 -0.80 8.67 17.97
N SER A 68 -0.12 7.83 18.75
CA SER A 68 1.19 8.08 19.32
C SER A 68 2.04 6.81 19.15
N PRO A 69 2.71 6.64 18.00
CA PRO A 69 3.41 5.39 17.70
C PRO A 69 4.53 5.12 18.70
N THR A 70 4.56 3.90 19.23
CA THR A 70 5.59 3.38 20.12
C THR A 70 6.61 2.50 19.39
N MET A 71 6.29 2.08 18.15
CA MET A 71 7.13 1.24 17.32
C MET A 71 7.02 1.65 15.85
N GLU A 72 8.12 1.52 15.12
CA GLU A 72 8.21 1.73 13.68
C GLU A 72 8.97 0.57 13.05
N LEU A 73 8.43 -0.01 11.97
CA LEU A 73 9.04 -1.13 11.25
C LEU A 73 9.16 -0.81 9.76
N GLY A 74 10.22 -1.31 9.13
CA GLY A 74 10.49 -1.12 7.70
C GLY A 74 11.39 0.08 7.40
N GLU A 75 12.25 -0.07 6.39
CA GLU A 75 13.21 0.98 5.99
C GLU A 75 12.66 1.92 4.92
N TYR A 76 11.84 1.39 4.00
CA TYR A 76 11.32 2.13 2.85
C TYR A 76 9.91 2.67 3.09
N GLU A 77 8.91 1.81 3.09
CA GLU A 77 7.61 2.13 3.67
C GLU A 77 7.69 1.77 5.16
N LYS A 78 7.01 2.56 5.99
CA LYS A 78 7.14 2.49 7.45
C LYS A 78 5.80 2.13 8.07
N LEU A 79 5.76 0.98 8.72
CA LEU A 79 4.61 0.60 9.53
C LEU A 79 4.77 1.22 10.92
N LYS A 80 3.85 2.11 11.27
CA LYS A 80 3.84 2.79 12.58
C LYS A 80 2.78 2.14 13.45
N ILE A 81 3.17 1.77 14.67
CA ILE A 81 2.31 1.03 15.60
C ILE A 81 2.25 1.80 16.92
N ASP A 82 1.02 2.05 17.37
CA ASP A 82 0.68 2.54 18.70
C ASP A 82 0.11 1.36 19.49
N GLU A 83 1.01 0.60 20.13
CA GLU A 83 0.66 -0.60 20.88
C GLU A 83 -0.27 -0.32 22.08
N PRO A 84 -0.09 0.76 22.87
CA PRO A 84 -0.99 1.08 23.98
C PRO A 84 -2.44 1.27 23.56
N HIS A 85 -2.70 1.97 22.45
CA HIS A 85 -4.06 2.18 21.95
C HIS A 85 -4.55 1.08 21.01
N GLY A 86 -3.65 0.23 20.52
CA GLY A 86 -3.98 -0.85 19.60
C GLY A 86 -4.16 -0.37 18.16
N TYR A 87 -3.46 0.67 17.74
CA TYR A 87 -3.60 1.27 16.40
C TYR A 87 -2.36 1.09 15.55
N TRP A 88 -2.54 1.13 14.23
CA TRP A 88 -1.43 1.15 13.29
C TRP A 88 -1.78 1.91 12.01
N LEU A 89 -0.75 2.38 11.31
CA LEU A 89 -0.87 2.95 9.98
C LEU A 89 0.38 2.65 9.15
N LEU A 90 0.22 2.67 7.84
CA LEU A 90 1.32 2.53 6.89
C LEU A 90 1.68 3.90 6.29
N GLU A 91 2.92 4.33 6.50
CA GLU A 91 3.50 5.50 5.86
C GLU A 91 4.22 5.10 4.57
N THR A 92 3.79 5.68 3.44
CA THR A 92 4.34 5.39 2.11
C THR A 92 4.96 6.63 1.45
N GLU A 93 5.87 6.43 0.49
CA GLU A 93 6.46 7.55 -0.27
C GLU A 93 5.43 8.35 -1.09
N LYS A 94 4.27 7.76 -1.43
CA LYS A 94 3.22 8.47 -2.16
C LYS A 94 2.61 9.62 -1.35
N ARG A 95 2.89 9.69 -0.04
CA ARG A 95 2.04 10.36 0.94
C ARG A 95 2.66 11.51 1.73
N PHE A 96 3.76 12.10 1.28
CA PHE A 96 4.21 13.40 1.84
C PHE A 96 3.26 14.59 1.52
N HIS A 97 2.06 14.33 0.98
CA HIS A 97 1.10 15.36 0.56
C HIS A 97 -0.35 15.16 1.05
N ASN A 98 -0.66 14.27 2.01
CA ASN A 98 -2.05 14.07 2.46
C ASN A 98 -2.22 14.17 3.99
N ASP A 99 -3.04 15.12 4.45
CA ASP A 99 -3.38 15.37 5.87
C ASP A 99 -4.30 14.30 6.50
N ASN A 100 -4.47 13.13 5.87
CA ASN A 100 -5.42 12.10 6.27
C ASN A 100 -4.86 10.70 5.99
N PRO A 101 -3.88 10.20 6.76
CA PRO A 101 -3.42 8.82 6.64
C PRO A 101 -4.53 7.86 7.09
N ASP A 102 -4.65 6.71 6.45
CA ASP A 102 -5.58 5.66 6.91
C ASP A 102 -5.01 5.01 8.17
N ILE A 103 -5.80 4.99 9.23
CA ILE A 103 -5.45 4.38 10.53
C ILE A 103 -6.38 3.21 10.80
N PHE A 104 -5.82 2.15 11.36
CA PHE A 104 -6.46 0.86 11.57
C PHE A 104 -6.30 0.40 13.03
N MET A 105 -7.16 -0.52 13.45
CA MET A 105 -6.98 -1.23 14.72
C MET A 105 -6.15 -2.50 14.49
N LEU A 106 -5.32 -2.87 15.47
CA LEU A 106 -4.56 -4.13 15.43
C LEU A 106 -5.49 -5.35 15.42
N SER A 107 -6.64 -5.29 16.09
CA SER A 107 -7.65 -6.35 16.09
C SER A 107 -8.35 -6.54 14.74
N GLN A 108 -8.25 -5.57 13.82
CA GLN A 108 -8.76 -5.75 12.46
C GLN A 108 -7.86 -6.64 11.61
N ILE A 109 -6.61 -6.89 12.02
CA ILE A 109 -5.69 -7.75 11.28
C ILE A 109 -6.16 -9.20 11.45
N THR A 110 -6.35 -9.88 10.32
CA THR A 110 -6.78 -11.27 10.28
C THR A 110 -5.65 -12.22 9.92
N ASP A 111 -4.66 -11.75 9.16
CA ASP A 111 -3.51 -12.52 8.69
C ASP A 111 -2.44 -11.56 8.13
N ALA A 112 -1.18 -12.00 8.06
CA ALA A 112 -0.10 -11.26 7.44
C ALA A 112 0.86 -12.23 6.74
N GLU A 113 1.27 -11.91 5.51
CA GLU A 113 2.17 -12.76 4.75
C GLU A 113 3.22 -12.00 3.96
N PHE A 114 4.39 -12.61 3.81
CA PHE A 114 5.44 -12.11 2.94
C PHE A 114 5.23 -12.60 1.50
N VAL A 115 5.14 -11.65 0.56
CA VAL A 115 4.98 -11.91 -0.87
C VAL A 115 6.13 -11.30 -1.67
N ARG A 116 6.65 -12.09 -2.62
CA ARG A 116 7.63 -11.64 -3.61
C ARG A 116 7.01 -11.56 -5.00
N LYS A 117 7.11 -10.41 -5.66
CA LYS A 117 6.65 -10.20 -7.04
C LYS A 117 7.86 -10.12 -7.97
N LYS A 118 7.90 -11.00 -8.97
CA LYS A 118 8.97 -11.05 -9.98
C LYS A 118 8.64 -10.11 -11.13
N GLU A 119 9.56 -9.21 -11.47
CA GLU A 119 9.41 -8.27 -12.59
C GLU A 119 10.46 -8.53 -13.68
N CYS A 120 10.03 -8.45 -14.94
CA CYS A 120 10.90 -8.57 -16.11
C CYS A 120 11.39 -7.19 -16.54
N LEU A 121 12.71 -6.99 -16.57
CA LEU A 121 13.35 -5.69 -16.74
C LEU A 121 13.72 -5.36 -18.20
N ASN A 122 13.15 -6.09 -19.16
CA ASN A 122 13.53 -5.96 -20.58
C ASN A 122 13.24 -4.59 -21.18
N ASN A 123 12.31 -3.84 -20.58
CA ASN A 123 11.84 -2.54 -21.06
C ASN A 123 12.50 -1.35 -20.34
N PHE A 124 13.49 -1.57 -19.47
CA PHE A 124 14.26 -0.47 -18.87
C PHE A 124 15.30 0.05 -19.87
N ASP A 125 14.81 0.69 -20.94
CA ASP A 125 15.58 1.44 -21.92
C ASP A 125 15.83 2.85 -21.37
N SER A 126 16.94 3.07 -20.66
CA SER A 126 17.69 4.35 -20.55
C SER A 126 18.50 4.45 -19.25
N GLU A 127 19.52 5.30 -19.23
CA GLU A 127 20.35 5.63 -18.06
C GLU A 127 19.53 6.06 -16.83
N GLU A 128 18.31 6.57 -17.00
CA GLU A 128 17.41 6.99 -15.93
C GLU A 128 16.84 5.81 -15.11
N SER A 129 16.70 4.63 -15.73
CA SER A 129 16.25 3.40 -15.08
C SER A 129 17.29 2.77 -14.13
N SER A 130 18.56 3.11 -14.31
CA SER A 130 19.66 2.57 -13.50
C SER A 130 19.59 3.01 -12.03
N GLN A 131 18.88 4.11 -11.73
CA GLN A 131 18.66 4.60 -10.38
C GLN A 131 17.56 3.83 -9.62
N LYS A 132 16.70 3.06 -10.31
CA LYS A 132 15.58 2.31 -9.69
C LYS A 132 15.93 0.88 -9.29
N ILE A 133 17.20 0.53 -9.38
CA ILE A 133 17.70 -0.83 -9.31
C ILE A 133 18.95 -0.81 -8.42
N THR A 134 19.06 -1.76 -7.50
CA THR A 134 20.15 -1.79 -6.54
C THR A 134 21.51 -2.28 -7.08
N ALA A 135 21.53 -2.97 -8.23
CA ALA A 135 22.77 -3.47 -8.83
C ALA A 135 22.83 -3.14 -10.33
N LYS A 136 24.01 -2.75 -10.83
CA LYS A 136 24.31 -2.58 -12.26
C LYS A 136 23.85 -3.81 -13.05
N PHE A 137 22.63 -3.80 -13.58
CA PHE A 137 22.23 -4.76 -14.61
C PHE A 137 23.02 -4.38 -15.86
N THR A 138 24.24 -4.93 -15.97
CA THR A 138 25.06 -4.70 -17.15
C THR A 138 24.35 -5.38 -18.31
N ARG A 139 23.74 -4.57 -19.17
CA ARG A 139 23.08 -5.02 -20.40
C ARG A 139 24.15 -5.51 -21.38
N LYS A 140 24.69 -6.71 -21.16
CA LYS A 140 25.48 -7.38 -22.19
C LYS A 140 24.54 -7.62 -23.38
N LYS A 141 25.01 -7.32 -24.59
CA LYS A 141 24.30 -7.35 -25.89
C LYS A 141 23.56 -8.66 -26.24
N ASN A 142 23.55 -9.67 -25.37
CA ASN A 142 22.96 -10.99 -25.58
C ASN A 142 21.73 -11.24 -24.66
N ARG A 143 20.58 -10.70 -25.08
CA ARG A 143 19.24 -11.34 -25.22
C ARG A 143 18.70 -12.33 -24.16
N ARG A 144 19.05 -12.27 -22.88
CA ARG A 144 18.28 -12.99 -21.83
C ARG A 144 17.42 -12.02 -21.02
N PRO A 145 16.17 -12.38 -20.70
CA PRO A 145 15.35 -11.57 -19.83
C PRO A 145 16.02 -11.42 -18.47
N ILE A 146 16.14 -10.17 -18.03
CA ILE A 146 16.64 -9.84 -16.71
C ILE A 146 15.44 -9.76 -15.79
N TYR A 147 15.52 -10.44 -14.64
CA TYR A 147 14.47 -10.40 -13.63
C TYR A 147 14.98 -9.74 -12.36
N GLY A 148 14.07 -9.05 -11.68
CA GLY A 148 14.27 -8.60 -10.32
C GLY A 148 13.00 -8.76 -9.50
N PHE A 149 13.08 -8.39 -8.23
CA PHE A 149 12.04 -8.66 -7.26
C PHE A 149 11.62 -7.41 -6.50
N TRP A 150 10.32 -7.31 -6.31
CA TRP A 150 9.69 -6.49 -5.28
C TRP A 150 9.25 -7.38 -4.12
N PHE A 151 9.45 -6.88 -2.92
CA PHE A 151 9.14 -7.56 -1.67
C PHE A 151 8.02 -6.77 -0.98
N TYR A 152 6.98 -7.49 -0.58
CA TYR A 152 5.81 -6.94 0.08
C TYR A 152 5.48 -7.74 1.33
N VAL A 153 5.00 -7.05 2.36
CA VAL A 153 4.19 -7.67 3.41
C VAL A 153 2.74 -7.31 3.13
N VAL A 154 1.91 -8.34 2.96
CA VAL A 154 0.47 -8.20 2.71
C VAL A 154 -0.24 -8.42 4.05
N ILE A 155 -0.87 -7.36 4.56
CA ILE A 155 -1.60 -7.40 5.83
C ILE A 155 -3.08 -7.52 5.50
N LYS A 156 -3.71 -8.65 5.79
CA LYS A 156 -5.14 -8.86 5.58
C LYS A 156 -5.92 -8.25 6.73
N VAL A 157 -6.99 -7.53 6.39
CA VAL A 157 -7.78 -6.77 7.36
C VAL A 157 -9.27 -7.01 7.20
N ASN A 158 -9.98 -7.07 8.31
CA ASN A 158 -11.44 -7.00 8.36
C ASN A 158 -11.86 -5.52 8.44
N HIS A 159 -11.88 -4.82 7.30
CA HIS A 159 -12.23 -3.41 7.21
C HIS A 159 -13.34 -3.18 6.15
N PRO A 160 -14.31 -2.26 6.36
CA PRO A 160 -15.40 -2.01 5.40
C PRO A 160 -14.97 -1.52 4.01
N CYS A 161 -13.74 -1.03 3.87
CA CYS A 161 -13.22 -0.46 2.61
C CYS A 161 -11.92 -1.12 2.12
N PHE A 162 -11.32 -2.01 2.90
CA PHE A 162 -10.05 -2.65 2.53
C PHE A 162 -10.09 -4.12 2.93
N THR A 163 -9.54 -4.97 2.07
CA THR A 163 -9.32 -6.39 2.35
C THR A 163 -7.86 -6.66 2.71
N GLU A 164 -6.94 -5.88 2.14
CA GLU A 164 -5.51 -5.98 2.37
C GLU A 164 -4.83 -4.61 2.33
N ILE A 165 -3.72 -4.50 3.05
CA ILE A 165 -2.81 -3.36 3.00
C ILE A 165 -1.43 -3.90 2.62
N ASN A 166 -0.93 -3.42 1.48
CA ASN A 166 0.33 -3.85 0.90
C ASN A 166 1.47 -2.91 1.32
N MET A 167 2.39 -3.39 2.16
CA MET A 167 3.61 -2.67 2.56
C MET A 167 4.78 -3.11 1.69
N ARG A 168 5.42 -2.17 1.00
CA ARG A 168 6.63 -2.43 0.20
C ARG A 168 7.90 -2.33 1.05
N ILE A 169 8.72 -3.37 0.97
CA ILE A 169 9.93 -3.50 1.78
C ILE A 169 11.12 -2.81 1.12
N ASN A 170 11.28 -2.94 -0.20
CA ASN A 170 12.42 -2.41 -0.93
C ASN A 170 12.05 -1.21 -1.79
N LYS A 171 12.88 -0.15 -1.74
CA LYS A 171 12.74 1.04 -2.59
C LYS A 171 12.93 0.76 -4.08
N TYR A 172 13.87 -0.12 -4.38
CA TYR A 172 14.38 -0.40 -5.71
C TYR A 172 14.33 -1.88 -6.00
N ILE A 173 14.16 -2.25 -7.27
CA ILE A 173 14.14 -3.65 -7.69
C ILE A 173 15.44 -4.32 -7.30
N ILE A 174 15.35 -5.43 -6.57
CA ILE A 174 16.51 -6.21 -6.15
C ILE A 174 16.73 -7.35 -7.15
N ASN A 175 17.97 -7.50 -7.60
CA ASN A 175 18.41 -8.65 -8.37
C ASN A 175 18.64 -9.85 -7.44
N GLU A 176 18.12 -11.02 -7.78
CA GLU A 176 18.36 -12.27 -7.03
C GLU A 176 19.85 -12.60 -6.85
N LYS A 177 20.69 -12.17 -7.80
CA LYS A 177 22.15 -12.33 -7.70
C LYS A 177 22.77 -11.46 -6.61
N ASN A 178 22.11 -10.38 -6.19
CA ASN A 178 22.51 -9.59 -5.03
C ASN A 178 21.99 -10.26 -3.76
N GLN A 179 22.64 -11.36 -3.37
CA GLN A 179 22.19 -12.21 -2.27
C GLN A 179 22.11 -11.46 -0.93
N ILE A 180 22.97 -10.47 -0.70
CA ILE A 180 22.99 -9.71 0.56
C ILE A 180 21.68 -8.93 0.72
N GLU A 181 21.34 -8.10 -0.26
CA GLU A 181 20.11 -7.31 -0.22
C GLU A 181 18.85 -8.17 -0.32
N TYR A 182 18.91 -9.24 -1.11
CA TYR A 182 17.80 -10.19 -1.22
C TYR A 182 17.50 -10.80 0.14
N LEU A 183 18.51 -11.34 0.83
CA LEU A 183 18.33 -11.96 2.15
C LEU A 183 17.96 -10.93 3.22
N ALA A 184 18.49 -9.71 3.14
CA ALA A 184 18.08 -8.62 4.04
C ALA A 184 16.59 -8.30 3.87
N ALA A 185 16.11 -8.11 2.64
CA ALA A 185 14.70 -7.82 2.38
C ALA A 185 13.76 -8.96 2.83
N VAL A 186 14.15 -10.22 2.64
CA VAL A 186 13.39 -11.38 3.14
C VAL A 186 13.32 -11.38 4.67
N ARG A 187 14.46 -11.15 5.35
CA ARG A 187 14.50 -11.10 6.82
C ARG A 187 13.63 -9.98 7.36
N THR A 188 13.79 -8.76 6.84
CA THR A 188 12.96 -7.62 7.24
C THR A 188 11.47 -7.91 7.03
N ALA A 189 11.08 -8.52 5.92
CA ALA A 189 9.68 -8.87 5.67
C ALA A 189 9.16 -9.90 6.68
N GLN A 190 9.95 -10.93 7.00
CA GLN A 190 9.56 -11.96 7.97
C GLN A 190 9.47 -11.39 9.39
N ASP A 191 10.44 -10.59 9.82
CA ASP A 191 10.43 -9.94 11.14
C ASP A 191 9.17 -9.07 11.31
N ILE A 192 8.76 -8.36 10.26
CA ILE A 192 7.53 -7.55 10.25
C ILE A 192 6.30 -8.45 10.40
N VAL A 193 6.21 -9.54 9.64
CA VAL A 193 5.09 -10.50 9.72
C VAL A 193 4.97 -11.07 11.13
N ASP A 194 6.09 -11.49 11.72
CA ASP A 194 6.12 -12.10 13.05
C ASP A 194 5.62 -11.11 14.11
N VAL A 195 6.12 -9.86 14.08
CA VAL A 195 5.70 -8.81 15.02
C VAL A 195 4.22 -8.45 14.87
N ILE A 196 3.73 -8.30 13.64
CA ILE A 196 2.31 -7.99 13.39
C ILE A 196 1.41 -9.11 13.88
N THR A 197 1.80 -10.36 13.63
CA THR A 197 1.03 -11.55 14.04
C THR A 197 0.91 -11.57 15.56
N GLU A 198 2.03 -11.44 16.28
CA GLU A 198 2.04 -11.40 17.75
C GLU A 198 1.17 -10.26 18.31
N LEU A 199 1.26 -9.06 17.73
CA LEU A 199 0.51 -7.90 18.19
C LEU A 199 -1.00 -8.02 17.92
N SER A 200 -1.38 -8.60 16.77
CA SER A 200 -2.79 -8.83 16.44
C SER A 200 -3.43 -9.88 17.34
N GLU A 201 -2.71 -10.96 17.68
CA GLU A 201 -3.15 -11.96 18.65
C GLU A 201 -3.38 -11.33 20.04
N LYS A 202 -2.41 -10.55 20.53
CA LYS A 202 -2.55 -9.82 21.80
C LYS A 202 -3.73 -8.85 21.81
N ALA A 203 -3.99 -8.16 20.71
CA ALA A 203 -5.13 -7.25 20.60
C ALA A 203 -6.47 -8.02 20.67
N ASN A 204 -6.56 -9.14 19.95
CA ASN A 204 -7.75 -10.00 19.93
C ASN A 204 -8.02 -10.68 21.28
N GLU A 205 -7.00 -10.95 22.09
CA GLU A 205 -7.18 -11.45 23.45
C GLU A 205 -7.71 -10.39 24.42
N LYS A 206 -7.28 -9.13 24.27
CA LYS A 206 -7.75 -8.01 25.10
C LYS A 206 -9.23 -7.72 24.87
N GLU A 207 -9.75 -7.87 23.66
CA GLU A 207 -11.17 -7.66 23.35
C GLU A 207 -12.10 -8.75 23.90
N LYS A 208 -11.56 -9.92 24.26
CA LYS A 208 -12.34 -11.03 24.83
C LYS A 208 -12.48 -10.98 26.36
N LYS A 209 -11.78 -10.08 27.04
CA LYS A 209 -11.78 -9.89 28.50
C LYS A 209 -12.63 -8.71 28.90
#